data_AF-A0A8J4YCF9-F1
#
_entry.id   AF-A0A8J4YCF9-F1
#
_cell.length_a   1.000
_cell.length_b   1.000
_cell.length_c   1.000
_cell.angle_alpha   90.00
_cell.angle_beta   90.00
_cell.angle_gamma   90.00
#
_symmetry.space_group_name_H-M   'P 1'
#
loop_
_entity.id
_entity.type
_entity.pdbx_description
1 polymer ?
#
loop_
_entity_poly.entity_id
_entity_poly.type
_entity_poly.pdbx_seq_one_letter_code
_entity_poly.pdbx_strand_id
1 'polypeptide(L)'
;MKCVEMVVTGIEEGTQVVSEIELKLAEHLDLPEDLDDLEREHQELLHIQQTIHDHQALIDRLLEECRNVRTLVVKSRPSQKIHPDVDKLEDDVRKLRIRWENMCSQIIERLRSCEAAGELLTKYRNGHDVEKRRSTTWRTACASRRSKTSIYDLRLSQYKASLEEVHPSLDASLSKRPRIQSGGDNVIQQLDKLNTQYQFVADETYDRIAKIYNRFQHEKNFNKMAEVHQSRGNKSGLALFRFAHVL
;
A
#
# COMPACT_ATOMS: atom_id res chain seq x y z
N MET A 1 -17.90 -18.59 -50.10
CA MET A 1 -17.23 -17.30 -50.37
C MET A 1 -17.67 -16.29 -49.32
N LYS A 2 -18.94 -15.83 -49.33
CA LYS A 2 -19.44 -14.79 -48.41
C LYS A 2 -19.19 -15.06 -46.90
N CYS A 3 -19.39 -16.27 -46.39
CA CYS A 3 -19.14 -16.57 -44.96
C CYS A 3 -17.65 -16.52 -44.59
N VAL A 4 -16.76 -16.89 -45.50
CA VAL A 4 -15.30 -16.85 -45.25
C VAL A 4 -14.83 -15.40 -45.24
N GLU A 5 -15.32 -14.58 -46.18
CA GLU A 5 -15.05 -13.13 -46.21
C GLU A 5 -15.52 -12.46 -44.91
N MET A 6 -16.72 -12.81 -44.40
CA MET A 6 -17.21 -12.28 -43.12
C MET A 6 -16.29 -12.62 -41.94
N VAL A 7 -15.75 -13.84 -41.87
CA VAL A 7 -14.80 -14.21 -40.82
C VAL A 7 -13.48 -13.47 -40.97
N VAL A 8 -12.95 -13.33 -42.19
CA VAL A 8 -11.69 -12.60 -42.43
C VAL A 8 -11.84 -11.13 -42.04
N THR A 9 -12.90 -10.44 -42.48
CA THR A 9 -13.18 -9.06 -42.07
C THR A 9 -13.40 -8.95 -40.57
N GLY A 10 -14.10 -9.91 -39.95
CA GLY A 10 -14.27 -9.92 -38.49
C GLY A 10 -12.97 -10.15 -37.72
N ILE A 11 -12.01 -10.92 -38.25
CA ILE A 11 -10.66 -11.03 -37.68
C ILE A 11 -9.93 -9.69 -37.76
N GLU A 12 -10.01 -8.98 -38.89
CA GLU A 12 -9.39 -7.67 -39.07
C GLU A 12 -9.97 -6.64 -38.08
N GLU A 13 -11.29 -6.53 -38.02
CA GLU A 13 -12.01 -5.65 -37.08
C GLU A 13 -11.67 -6.00 -35.62
N GLY A 14 -11.75 -7.29 -35.26
CA GLY A 14 -11.45 -7.73 -33.90
C GLY A 14 -9.97 -7.52 -33.54
N THR A 15 -9.05 -7.69 -34.48
CA THR A 15 -7.62 -7.42 -34.28
C THR A 15 -7.36 -5.94 -34.03
N GLN A 16 -8.05 -5.05 -34.76
CA GLN A 16 -7.95 -3.60 -34.55
C GLN A 16 -8.42 -3.22 -33.15
N VAL A 17 -9.62 -3.67 -32.76
CA VAL A 17 -10.21 -3.41 -31.43
C VAL A 17 -9.30 -3.91 -30.30
N VAL A 18 -8.81 -5.15 -30.41
CA VAL A 18 -7.89 -5.71 -29.40
C VAL A 18 -6.62 -4.89 -29.30
N SER A 19 -6.04 -4.48 -30.43
CA SER A 19 -4.78 -3.72 -30.43
C SER A 19 -4.94 -2.31 -29.85
N GLU A 20 -6.07 -1.65 -30.09
CA GLU A 20 -6.39 -0.34 -29.50
C GLU A 20 -6.53 -0.43 -27.97
N ILE A 21 -7.23 -1.45 -27.47
CA ILE A 21 -7.41 -1.63 -26.03
C ILE A 21 -6.11 -2.09 -25.36
N GLU A 22 -5.33 -2.97 -26.00
CA GLU A 22 -3.98 -3.34 -25.53
C GLU A 22 -3.06 -2.12 -25.41
N LEU A 23 -3.13 -1.18 -26.36
CA LEU A 23 -2.34 0.05 -26.33
C LEU A 23 -2.77 0.95 -25.16
N LYS A 24 -4.08 1.16 -24.96
CA LYS A 24 -4.60 1.89 -23.80
C LYS A 24 -4.18 1.23 -22.49
N LEU A 25 -4.27 -0.10 -22.39
CA LEU A 25 -3.78 -0.83 -21.22
C LEU A 25 -2.26 -0.69 -21.04
N ALA A 26 -1.47 -0.54 -22.10
CA ALA A 26 -0.03 -0.31 -21.95
C ALA A 26 0.29 1.08 -21.36
N GLU A 27 -0.60 2.06 -21.53
CA GLU A 27 -0.43 3.40 -20.94
C GLU A 27 -0.67 3.40 -19.42
N HIS A 28 -1.57 2.54 -18.92
CA HIS A 28 -1.95 2.47 -17.51
C HIS A 28 -1.15 1.44 -16.67
N LEU A 29 0.18 1.37 -16.85
CA LEU A 29 1.02 0.35 -16.18
C LEU A 29 1.36 0.67 -14.73
N ASP A 30 1.51 1.96 -14.40
CA ASP A 30 1.97 2.40 -13.08
C ASP A 30 0.79 2.80 -12.19
N LEU A 31 0.86 2.42 -10.92
CA LEU A 31 -0.17 2.74 -9.94
C LEU A 31 0.13 4.11 -9.30
N PRO A 32 -0.80 5.08 -9.33
CA PRO A 32 -0.58 6.39 -8.71
C PRO A 32 -0.42 6.33 -7.19
N GLU A 33 0.38 7.25 -6.65
CA GLU A 33 0.58 7.41 -5.19
C GLU A 33 -0.47 8.35 -4.55
N ASP A 34 -1.03 9.26 -5.35
CA ASP A 34 -2.03 10.23 -4.93
C ASP A 34 -3.46 9.72 -5.14
N LEU A 35 -4.35 10.03 -4.18
CA LEU A 35 -5.75 9.59 -4.22
C LEU A 35 -6.51 10.13 -5.44
N ASP A 36 -6.31 11.40 -5.78
CA ASP A 36 -7.02 12.05 -6.88
C ASP A 36 -6.58 11.48 -8.24
N ASP A 37 -5.28 11.16 -8.36
CA ASP A 37 -4.74 10.51 -9.55
C ASP A 37 -5.20 9.05 -9.66
N LEU A 38 -5.21 8.32 -8.54
CA LEU A 38 -5.72 6.94 -8.50
C LEU A 38 -7.21 6.86 -8.85
N GLU A 39 -8.01 7.82 -8.41
CA GLU A 39 -9.43 7.91 -8.78
C GLU A 39 -9.60 8.15 -10.29
N ARG A 40 -8.80 9.04 -10.88
CA ARG A 40 -8.79 9.26 -12.33
C ARG A 40 -8.42 7.98 -13.08
N GLU A 41 -7.34 7.31 -12.70
CA GLU A 41 -6.94 6.04 -13.32
C GLU A 41 -8.05 4.97 -13.20
N HIS A 42 -8.72 4.88 -12.05
CA HIS A 42 -9.84 3.96 -11.86
C HIS A 42 -11.01 4.27 -12.82
N GLN A 43 -11.35 5.55 -13.04
CA GLN A 43 -12.39 5.93 -14.00
C GLN A 43 -12.01 5.58 -15.45
N GLU A 44 -10.76 5.79 -15.84
CA GLU A 44 -10.28 5.42 -17.18
C GLU A 44 -10.33 3.88 -17.38
N LEU A 45 -9.95 3.10 -16.37
CA LEU A 45 -10.08 1.64 -16.41
C LEU A 45 -11.56 1.20 -16.52
N LEU A 46 -12.50 1.87 -15.85
CA LEU A 46 -13.93 1.59 -16.03
C LEU A 46 -14.40 1.90 -17.45
N HIS A 47 -13.88 2.97 -18.07
CA HIS A 47 -14.19 3.28 -19.47
C HIS A 47 -13.64 2.22 -20.44
N ILE A 48 -12.42 1.72 -20.19
CA ILE A 48 -11.83 0.60 -20.93
C ILE A 48 -12.68 -0.68 -20.75
N GLN A 49 -13.12 -0.97 -19.52
CA GLN A 49 -14.01 -2.11 -19.23
C GLN A 49 -15.32 -2.02 -20.02
N GLN A 50 -15.93 -0.83 -20.09
CA GLN A 50 -17.14 -0.61 -20.88
C GLN A 50 -16.87 -0.88 -22.37
N THR A 51 -15.75 -0.39 -22.90
CA THR A 51 -15.36 -0.63 -24.29
C THR A 51 -15.19 -2.13 -24.57
N ILE A 52 -14.60 -2.89 -23.65
CA ILE A 52 -14.48 -4.35 -23.75
C ILE A 52 -15.87 -5.00 -23.78
N HIS A 53 -16.77 -4.58 -22.88
CA HIS A 53 -18.13 -5.12 -22.84
C HIS A 53 -18.89 -4.86 -24.15
N ASP A 54 -18.77 -3.67 -24.73
CA ASP A 54 -19.45 -3.29 -25.96
C ASP A 54 -19.00 -4.11 -27.19
N HIS A 55 -17.74 -4.55 -27.21
CA HIS A 55 -17.19 -5.35 -28.31
C HIS A 55 -17.29 -6.88 -28.09
N GLN A 56 -17.77 -7.34 -26.94
CA GLN A 56 -17.92 -8.78 -26.65
C GLN A 56 -18.79 -9.50 -27.70
N ALA A 57 -19.87 -8.86 -28.15
CA ALA A 57 -20.77 -9.40 -29.16
C ALA A 57 -20.10 -9.62 -30.53
N LEU A 58 -19.08 -8.81 -30.87
CA LEU A 58 -18.31 -8.97 -32.10
C LEU A 58 -17.47 -10.26 -32.05
N ILE A 59 -16.79 -10.51 -30.92
CA ILE A 59 -15.98 -11.71 -30.72
C ILE A 59 -16.85 -12.96 -30.68
N ASP A 60 -17.98 -12.92 -29.99
CA ASP A 60 -18.92 -14.04 -29.93
C ASP A 60 -19.49 -14.39 -31.31
N ARG A 61 -19.85 -13.37 -32.10
CA ARG A 61 -20.29 -13.55 -33.49
C ARG A 61 -19.18 -14.16 -34.35
N LEU A 62 -17.95 -13.66 -34.23
CA LEU A 62 -16.81 -14.17 -35.01
C LEU A 62 -16.55 -15.67 -34.74
N LEU A 63 -16.65 -16.09 -33.47
CA LEU A 63 -16.51 -17.49 -33.09
C LEU A 63 -17.60 -18.37 -33.71
N GLU A 64 -18.83 -17.88 -33.78
CA GLU A 64 -19.94 -18.61 -34.39
C GLU A 64 -19.81 -18.68 -35.92
N GLU A 65 -19.49 -17.58 -36.58
CA GLU A 65 -19.24 -17.56 -38.03
C GLU A 65 -18.09 -18.49 -38.42
N CYS A 66 -17.04 -18.57 -37.60
CA CYS A 66 -15.94 -19.51 -37.79
C CYS A 66 -16.41 -20.99 -37.77
N ARG A 67 -17.29 -21.36 -36.82
CA ARG A 67 -17.88 -22.71 -36.76
C ARG A 67 -18.78 -23.00 -37.97
N ASN A 68 -19.55 -21.99 -38.41
CA ASN A 68 -20.41 -22.08 -39.58
C ASN A 68 -19.59 -22.33 -40.85
N VAL A 69 -18.49 -21.60 -41.03
CA VAL A 69 -17.56 -21.79 -42.15
C VAL A 69 -17.03 -23.23 -42.20
N ARG A 70 -16.56 -23.78 -41.08
CA ARG A 70 -16.12 -25.18 -41.06
C ARG A 70 -17.24 -26.15 -41.46
N THR A 71 -18.42 -25.99 -40.86
CA THR A 71 -19.58 -26.86 -41.15
C THR A 71 -19.93 -26.83 -42.65
N LEU A 72 -19.91 -25.65 -43.26
CA LEU A 72 -20.20 -25.48 -44.68
C LEU A 72 -19.10 -26.04 -45.58
N VAL A 73 -17.82 -25.86 -45.24
CA VAL A 73 -16.70 -26.38 -46.04
C VAL A 73 -16.66 -27.91 -46.03
N VAL A 74 -16.83 -28.53 -44.86
CA VAL A 74 -16.90 -30.00 -44.72
C VAL A 74 -18.05 -30.58 -45.55
N LYS A 75 -19.23 -29.94 -45.50
CA LYS A 75 -20.39 -30.36 -46.30
C LYS A 75 -20.17 -30.17 -47.80
N SER A 76 -19.48 -29.12 -48.21
CA SER A 76 -19.22 -28.79 -49.61
C SER A 76 -18.11 -29.65 -50.23
N ARG A 77 -17.22 -30.23 -49.42
CA ARG A 77 -16.07 -31.02 -49.86
C ARG A 77 -16.00 -32.38 -49.13
N PRO A 78 -17.05 -33.24 -49.23
CA PRO A 78 -17.14 -34.47 -48.43
C PRO A 78 -16.05 -35.50 -48.75
N SER A 79 -15.48 -35.44 -49.95
CA SER A 79 -14.36 -36.31 -50.37
C SER A 79 -13.01 -35.91 -49.76
N GLN A 80 -12.90 -34.68 -49.25
CA GLN A 80 -11.68 -34.15 -48.66
C GLN A 80 -11.77 -34.28 -47.13
N LYS A 81 -10.85 -35.04 -46.52
CA LYS A 81 -10.86 -35.30 -45.06
C LYS A 81 -10.18 -34.21 -44.23
N ILE A 82 -9.31 -33.40 -44.84
CA ILE A 82 -8.46 -32.42 -44.17
C ILE A 82 -8.68 -31.06 -44.85
N HIS A 83 -8.89 -29.99 -44.09
CA HIS A 83 -9.18 -28.65 -44.62
C HIS A 83 -8.17 -27.62 -44.08
N PRO A 84 -6.92 -27.60 -44.59
CA PRO A 84 -5.85 -26.75 -44.05
C PRO A 84 -6.17 -25.24 -44.08
N ASP A 85 -6.96 -24.82 -45.07
CA ASP A 85 -7.46 -23.46 -45.22
C ASP A 85 -8.36 -23.04 -44.07
N VAL A 86 -9.29 -23.92 -43.68
CA VAL A 86 -10.18 -23.70 -42.54
C VAL A 86 -9.42 -23.81 -41.22
N ASP A 87 -8.52 -24.79 -41.10
CA ASP A 87 -7.73 -24.97 -39.88
C ASP A 87 -6.88 -23.73 -39.57
N LYS A 88 -6.26 -23.13 -40.60
CA LYS A 88 -5.55 -21.86 -40.45
C LYS A 88 -6.47 -20.72 -40.00
N LEU A 89 -7.65 -20.60 -40.61
CA LEU A 89 -8.63 -19.57 -40.25
C LEU A 89 -9.05 -19.68 -38.78
N GLU A 90 -9.29 -20.91 -38.31
CA GLU A 90 -9.64 -21.13 -36.92
C GLU A 90 -8.50 -20.86 -35.96
N ASP A 91 -7.27 -21.18 -36.34
CA ASP A 91 -6.09 -20.88 -35.54
C ASP A 91 -5.94 -19.37 -35.35
N ASP A 92 -6.22 -18.58 -36.38
CA ASP A 92 -6.15 -17.11 -36.31
C ASP A 92 -7.30 -16.54 -35.45
N VAL A 93 -8.53 -17.05 -35.58
CA VAL A 93 -9.64 -16.71 -34.66
C VAL A 93 -9.32 -17.10 -33.22
N ARG A 94 -8.68 -18.25 -33.00
CA ARG A 94 -8.29 -18.72 -31.66
C ARG A 94 -7.22 -17.83 -31.03
N LYS A 95 -6.19 -17.43 -31.79
CA LYS A 95 -5.17 -16.48 -31.30
C LYS A 95 -5.80 -15.15 -30.91
N LEU A 96 -6.71 -14.63 -31.73
CA LEU A 96 -7.43 -13.40 -31.44
C LEU A 96 -8.27 -13.53 -30.15
N ARG A 97 -9.00 -14.64 -30.00
CA ARG A 97 -9.76 -14.95 -28.79
C ARG A 97 -8.88 -15.00 -27.54
N ILE A 98 -7.71 -15.62 -27.60
CA ILE A 98 -6.77 -15.68 -26.47
C ILE A 98 -6.31 -14.26 -26.08
N ARG A 99 -5.98 -13.40 -27.05
CA ARG A 99 -5.64 -11.99 -26.77
C ARG A 99 -6.80 -11.26 -26.11
N TRP A 100 -8.01 -11.45 -26.61
CA TRP A 100 -9.24 -10.90 -26.02
C TRP A 100 -9.43 -11.34 -24.56
N GLU A 101 -9.32 -12.64 -24.26
CA GLU A 101 -9.46 -13.17 -22.89
C GLU A 101 -8.38 -12.67 -21.94
N ASN A 102 -7.14 -12.55 -22.43
CA ASN A 102 -6.05 -11.98 -21.66
C ASN A 102 -6.33 -10.52 -21.29
N MET A 103 -6.90 -9.75 -22.21
CA MET A 103 -7.28 -8.36 -21.99
C MET A 103 -8.42 -8.23 -20.97
N CYS A 104 -9.44 -9.09 -21.06
CA CYS A 104 -10.50 -9.19 -20.05
C CYS A 104 -9.95 -9.53 -18.65
N SER A 105 -8.96 -10.41 -18.58
CA SER A 105 -8.32 -10.78 -17.31
C SER A 105 -7.50 -9.63 -16.74
N GLN A 106 -6.73 -8.93 -17.58
CA GLN A 106 -5.91 -7.80 -17.18
C GLN A 106 -6.74 -6.64 -16.63
N ILE A 107 -7.85 -6.28 -17.28
CA ILE A 107 -8.68 -5.17 -16.79
C ILE A 107 -9.29 -5.46 -15.42
N ILE A 108 -9.74 -6.70 -15.18
CA ILE A 108 -10.30 -7.12 -13.89
C ILE A 108 -9.25 -7.03 -12.78
N GLU A 109 -8.03 -7.50 -13.05
CA GLU A 109 -6.96 -7.49 -12.05
C GLU A 109 -6.50 -6.06 -11.73
N ARG A 110 -6.42 -5.18 -12.73
CA ARG A 110 -6.06 -3.78 -12.53
C ARG A 110 -7.11 -3.00 -11.75
N LEU A 111 -8.40 -3.21 -12.04
CA LEU A 111 -9.50 -2.60 -11.28
C LEU A 111 -9.44 -3.02 -9.80
N ARG A 112 -9.28 -4.31 -9.53
CA ARG A 112 -9.11 -4.82 -8.16
C ARG A 112 -7.90 -4.22 -7.45
N SER A 113 -6.77 -4.10 -8.15
CA SER A 113 -5.55 -3.50 -7.61
C SER A 113 -5.76 -2.02 -7.26
N CYS A 114 -6.44 -1.25 -8.11
CA CYS A 114 -6.76 0.15 -7.86
C CYS A 114 -7.69 0.32 -6.65
N GLU A 115 -8.73 -0.51 -6.53
CA GLU A 115 -9.65 -0.49 -5.38
C GLU A 115 -8.91 -0.79 -4.07
N ALA A 116 -8.08 -1.84 -4.05
CA ALA A 116 -7.29 -2.22 -2.88
C ALA A 116 -6.32 -1.10 -2.45
N ALA A 117 -5.67 -0.46 -3.42
CA ALA A 117 -4.77 0.67 -3.16
C ALA A 117 -5.53 1.91 -2.64
N GLY A 118 -6.69 2.22 -3.22
CA GLY A 118 -7.53 3.33 -2.80
C GLY A 118 -8.03 3.17 -1.35
N GLU A 119 -8.43 1.95 -0.98
CA GLU A 119 -8.76 1.63 0.40
C GLU A 119 -7.58 1.86 1.36
N LEU A 120 -6.38 1.43 0.96
CA LEU A 120 -5.16 1.55 1.77
C LEU A 120 -4.76 3.01 1.97
N LEU A 121 -4.76 3.81 0.90
CA LEU A 121 -4.46 5.24 0.94
C LEU A 121 -5.50 5.99 1.80
N THR A 122 -6.78 5.65 1.67
CA THR A 122 -7.85 6.24 2.49
C THR A 122 -7.64 5.92 3.97
N LYS A 123 -7.34 4.66 4.31
CA LYS A 123 -7.03 4.25 5.69
C LYS A 123 -5.81 5.01 6.24
N TYR A 124 -4.75 5.14 5.44
CA TYR A 124 -3.54 5.87 5.83
C TYR A 124 -3.82 7.36 6.07
N ARG A 125 -4.49 8.03 5.13
CA ARG A 125 -4.85 9.46 5.22
C ARG A 125 -5.68 9.74 6.47
N ASN A 126 -6.70 8.92 6.72
CA ASN A 126 -7.54 9.05 7.91
C ASN A 126 -6.73 8.86 9.21
N GLY A 127 -5.86 7.86 9.25
CA GLY A 127 -4.97 7.61 10.39
C GLY A 127 -4.01 8.78 10.64
N HIS A 128 -3.39 9.30 9.59
CA HIS A 128 -2.50 10.45 9.66
C HIS A 128 -3.24 11.72 10.14
N ASP A 129 -4.45 11.99 9.65
CA ASP A 129 -5.24 13.15 10.07
C ASP A 129 -5.69 13.07 11.54
N VAL A 130 -6.04 11.87 12.01
CA VAL A 130 -6.31 11.63 13.43
C VAL A 130 -5.08 11.91 14.26
N GLU A 131 -3.91 11.39 13.87
CA GLU A 131 -2.67 11.57 14.62
C GLU A 131 -2.22 13.04 14.62
N LYS A 132 -2.30 13.71 13.46
CA LYS A 132 -2.01 15.14 13.33
C LYS A 132 -2.90 15.99 14.23
N ARG A 133 -4.20 15.65 14.31
CA ARG A 133 -5.16 16.31 15.21
C ARG A 133 -4.79 16.05 16.67
N ARG A 134 -4.50 14.80 17.04
CA ARG A 134 -4.04 14.45 18.40
C ARG A 134 -2.79 15.23 18.78
N SER A 135 -1.75 15.24 17.94
CA SER A 135 -0.52 15.99 18.14
C SER A 135 -0.77 17.47 18.37
N THR A 136 -1.67 18.07 17.58
CA THR A 136 -2.04 19.48 17.73
C THR A 136 -2.73 19.75 19.06
N THR A 137 -3.69 18.91 19.46
CA THR A 137 -4.37 19.00 20.77
C THR A 137 -3.40 18.81 21.94
N TRP A 138 -2.48 17.85 21.84
CA TRP A 138 -1.44 17.64 22.85
C TRP A 138 -0.51 18.86 22.96
N ARG A 139 -0.09 19.42 21.82
CA ARG A 139 0.76 20.62 21.78
C ARG A 139 0.10 21.80 22.47
N THR A 140 -1.19 22.07 22.21
CA THR A 140 -1.92 23.17 22.85
C THR A 140 -2.16 22.94 24.34
N ALA A 141 -2.50 21.71 24.75
CA ALA A 141 -2.67 21.36 26.15
C ALA A 141 -1.37 21.52 26.95
N CYS A 142 -0.23 21.06 26.40
CA CYS A 142 1.09 21.22 27.00
C CYS A 142 1.49 22.69 27.10
N ALA A 143 1.23 23.50 26.07
CA ALA A 143 1.49 24.94 26.10
C ALA A 143 0.67 25.65 27.19
N SER A 144 -0.62 25.33 27.32
CA SER A 144 -1.47 25.86 28.39
C SER A 144 -0.96 25.46 29.77
N ARG A 145 -0.55 24.21 29.95
CA ARG A 145 -0.02 23.71 31.23
C ARG A 145 1.28 24.42 31.62
N ARG A 146 2.21 24.61 30.69
CA ARG A 146 3.45 25.38 30.91
C ARG A 146 3.17 26.84 31.29
N SER A 147 2.25 27.48 30.57
CA SER A 147 1.85 28.86 30.88
C SER A 147 1.27 28.99 32.29
N LYS A 148 0.39 28.05 32.69
CA LYS A 148 -0.16 28.01 34.04
C LYS A 148 0.94 27.84 35.10
N THR A 149 1.86 26.88 34.91
CA THR A 149 3.00 26.68 35.84
C THR A 149 3.84 27.94 35.99
N SER A 150 4.18 28.61 34.87
CA SER A 150 4.93 29.87 34.88
C SER A 150 4.25 30.97 35.70
N ILE A 151 2.91 31.09 35.61
CA ILE A 151 2.13 32.05 36.41
C ILE A 151 2.22 31.72 37.90
N TYR A 152 2.11 30.43 38.27
CA TYR A 152 2.22 30.02 39.67
C TYR A 152 3.62 30.29 40.23
N ASP A 153 4.66 29.98 39.46
CA ASP A 153 6.06 30.22 39.87
C ASP A 153 6.33 31.72 40.08
N LEU A 154 5.84 32.57 39.17
CA LEU A 154 5.96 34.02 39.29
C LEU A 154 5.27 34.54 40.56
N ARG A 155 4.02 34.12 40.81
CA ARG A 155 3.25 34.52 42.00
C ARG A 155 3.92 34.08 43.29
N LEU A 156 4.48 32.86 43.31
CA LEU A 156 5.21 32.34 44.47
C LEU A 156 6.48 33.16 44.73
N SER A 157 7.23 33.53 43.69
CA SER A 157 8.41 34.38 43.80
C SER A 157 8.08 35.75 44.37
N GLN A 158 7.01 36.38 43.87
CA GLN A 158 6.55 37.68 44.38
C GLN A 158 6.15 37.60 45.85
N TYR A 159 5.39 36.57 46.24
CA TYR A 159 5.00 36.35 47.62
C TYR A 159 6.21 36.19 48.55
N LYS A 160 7.24 35.44 48.13
CA LYS A 160 8.50 35.30 48.90
C LYS A 160 9.21 36.64 49.09
N ALA A 161 9.38 37.42 48.02
CA ALA A 161 10.03 38.72 48.07
C ALA A 161 9.30 39.69 49.02
N SER A 162 7.96 39.74 48.97
CA SER A 162 7.18 40.59 49.88
C SER A 162 7.30 40.18 51.35
N LEU A 163 7.50 38.90 51.66
CA LEU A 163 7.75 38.45 53.04
C LEU A 163 9.13 38.88 53.54
N GLU A 164 10.15 38.85 52.69
CA GLU A 164 11.51 39.31 53.01
C GLU A 164 11.55 40.83 53.28
N GLU A 165 10.77 41.63 52.53
CA GLU A 165 10.66 43.08 52.74
C GLU A 165 9.95 43.46 54.05
N VAL A 166 8.91 42.72 54.45
CA VAL A 166 8.11 43.01 55.65
C VAL A 166 8.81 42.56 56.94
N HIS A 167 9.80 41.66 56.85
CA HIS A 167 10.48 41.12 58.04
C HIS A 167 12.00 40.90 57.84
N PRO A 168 12.82 41.97 57.87
CA PRO A 168 14.27 41.89 57.62
C PRO A 168 15.08 41.06 58.64
N SER A 169 14.46 40.60 59.73
CA SER A 169 15.14 40.00 60.88
C SER A 169 14.61 38.63 61.31
N LEU A 170 14.16 37.78 60.38
CA LEU A 170 13.78 36.39 60.69
C LEU A 170 14.91 35.35 60.51
N ASP A 171 16.16 35.78 60.34
CA ASP A 171 17.33 34.90 60.28
C ASP A 171 17.86 34.45 61.65
N ALA A 172 17.34 34.98 62.76
CA ALA A 172 17.95 34.80 64.08
C ALA A 172 17.22 33.86 65.06
N SER A 173 16.09 33.22 64.71
CA SER A 173 15.42 32.31 65.67
C SER A 173 14.54 31.26 65.03
N LEU A 174 15.14 30.29 64.34
CA LEU A 174 14.54 28.97 64.19
C LEU A 174 15.58 27.91 64.57
N SER A 175 15.54 27.51 65.85
CA SER A 175 16.04 26.21 66.30
C SER A 175 15.71 25.15 65.25
N LYS A 176 16.73 24.44 64.76
CA LYS A 176 16.67 23.37 63.74
C LYS A 176 15.44 22.47 63.95
N ARG A 177 14.31 22.82 63.33
CA ARG A 177 13.18 21.91 63.20
C ARG A 177 13.53 20.88 62.13
N PRO A 178 13.16 19.60 62.31
CA PRO A 178 13.38 18.58 61.28
C PRO A 178 12.82 19.10 59.97
N ARG A 179 13.60 18.96 58.88
CA ARG A 179 13.21 19.43 57.54
C ARG A 179 11.95 18.69 57.11
N ILE A 180 10.78 19.25 57.37
CA ILE A 180 9.50 18.74 56.86
C ILE A 180 9.58 18.92 55.34
N GLN A 181 9.59 17.83 54.59
CA GLN A 181 9.73 17.83 53.13
C GLN A 181 8.63 18.71 52.53
N SER A 182 9.03 19.80 51.86
CA SER A 182 8.09 20.80 51.35
C SER A 182 7.13 20.15 50.34
N GLY A 183 5.92 20.66 50.21
CA GLY A 183 5.01 20.24 49.14
C GLY A 183 5.66 20.36 47.76
N GLY A 184 6.54 21.35 47.57
CA GLY A 184 7.37 21.49 46.37
C GLY A 184 8.38 20.36 46.19
N ASP A 185 9.06 19.93 47.25
CA ASP A 185 10.02 18.82 47.22
C ASP A 185 9.34 17.49 46.86
N ASN A 186 8.10 17.30 47.33
CA ASN A 186 7.29 16.13 46.95
C ASN A 186 6.89 16.14 45.48
N VAL A 187 6.51 17.29 44.93
CA VAL A 187 6.17 17.43 43.51
C VAL A 187 7.41 17.21 42.62
N ILE A 188 8.56 17.75 43.01
CA ILE A 188 9.83 17.53 42.31
C ILE A 188 10.18 16.03 42.31
N GLN A 189 10.12 15.37 43.46
CA GLN A 189 10.42 13.94 43.56
C GLN A 189 9.44 13.07 42.75
N GLN A 190 8.16 13.45 42.69
CA GLN A 190 7.18 12.77 41.83
C GLN A 190 7.46 12.99 40.34
N LEU A 191 7.84 14.20 39.94
CA LEU A 191 8.23 14.51 38.57
C LEU A 191 9.49 13.76 38.15
N ASP A 192 10.49 13.67 39.01
CA ASP A 192 11.73 12.91 38.76
C ASP A 192 11.44 11.41 38.62
N LYS A 193 10.56 10.87 39.48
CA LYS A 193 10.12 9.48 39.39
C LYS A 193 9.39 9.22 38.06
N LEU A 194 8.49 10.12 37.66
CA LEU A 194 7.73 9.99 36.42
C LEU A 194 8.63 10.10 35.19
N ASN A 195 9.57 11.06 35.18
CA ASN A 195 10.56 11.22 34.11
C ASN A 195 11.46 9.99 33.99
N THR A 196 11.88 9.41 35.12
CA THR A 196 12.68 8.18 35.12
C THR A 196 11.91 7.01 34.52
N GLN A 197 10.63 6.84 34.88
CA GLN A 197 9.77 5.80 34.30
C GLN A 197 9.54 6.02 32.80
N TYR A 198 9.35 7.27 32.37
CA TYR A 198 9.20 7.61 30.96
C TYR A 198 10.48 7.29 30.16
N GLN A 199 11.65 7.68 30.67
CA GLN A 199 12.93 7.37 30.04
C GLN A 199 13.14 5.86 29.91
N PHE A 200 12.86 5.09 30.95
CA PHE A 200 12.97 3.62 30.89
C PHE A 200 12.10 3.00 29.80
N VAL A 201 10.83 3.40 29.70
CA VAL A 201 9.91 2.89 28.67
C VAL A 201 10.35 3.34 27.27
N ALA A 202 10.83 4.57 27.14
CA ALA A 202 11.38 5.08 25.88
C ALA A 202 12.60 4.27 25.43
N ASP A 203 13.56 4.04 26.32
CA ASP A 203 14.76 3.25 26.03
C ASP A 203 14.40 1.80 25.66
N GLU A 204 13.48 1.18 26.39
CA GLU A 204 13.03 -0.18 26.11
C GLU A 204 12.30 -0.28 24.76
N THR A 205 11.49 0.72 24.40
CA THR A 205 10.82 0.75 23.10
C THR A 205 11.82 0.99 21.96
N TYR A 206 12.79 1.89 22.12
CA TYR A 206 13.86 2.09 21.14
C TYR A 206 14.70 0.82 20.94
N ASP A 207 15.08 0.12 22.01
CA ASP A 207 15.82 -1.14 21.92
C ASP A 207 15.02 -2.24 21.21
N ARG A 208 13.72 -2.36 21.50
CA ARG A 208 12.84 -3.30 20.79
C ARG A 208 12.72 -2.98 19.30
N ILE A 209 12.56 -1.70 18.95
CA ILE A 209 12.52 -1.25 17.55
C ILE A 209 13.84 -1.55 16.85
N ALA A 210 14.98 -1.28 17.48
CA ALA A 210 16.31 -1.59 16.93
C ALA A 210 16.50 -3.10 16.70
N LYS A 211 16.05 -3.94 17.64
CA LYS A 211 16.08 -5.41 17.48
C LYS A 211 15.21 -5.90 16.33
N ILE A 212 14.01 -5.33 16.18
CA ILE A 212 13.12 -5.66 15.04
C ILE A 212 13.75 -5.22 13.72
N TYR A 213 14.28 -4.00 13.66
CA TYR A 213 14.96 -3.48 12.48
C TYR A 213 16.15 -4.35 12.07
N ASN A 214 17.01 -4.74 13.01
CA ASN A 214 18.15 -5.60 12.75
C ASN A 214 17.74 -7.00 12.27
N ARG A 215 16.68 -7.59 12.85
CA ARG A 215 16.13 -8.87 12.36
C ARG A 215 15.63 -8.75 10.93
N PHE A 216 14.89 -7.68 10.62
CA PHE A 216 14.39 -7.45 9.26
C PHE A 216 15.52 -7.24 8.24
N GLN A 217 16.57 -6.50 8.59
CA GLN A 217 17.74 -6.36 7.70
C GLN A 217 18.46 -7.69 7.49
N HIS A 218 18.57 -8.52 8.54
CA HIS A 218 19.15 -9.84 8.43
C HIS A 218 18.34 -10.76 7.51
N GLU A 219 17.01 -10.79 7.64
CA GLU A 219 16.11 -11.53 6.74
C GLU A 219 16.22 -11.06 5.29
N LYS A 220 16.26 -9.74 5.06
CA LYS A 220 16.43 -9.17 3.71
C LYS A 220 17.75 -9.58 3.08
N ASN A 221 18.85 -9.54 3.85
CA ASN A 221 20.17 -9.94 3.37
C ASN A 221 20.26 -11.45 3.13
N PHE A 222 19.62 -12.25 3.99
CA PHE A 222 19.51 -13.69 3.85
C PHE A 222 18.72 -14.08 2.58
N ASN A 223 17.58 -13.44 2.31
CA ASN A 223 16.79 -13.69 1.11
C ASN A 223 17.55 -13.32 -0.17
N LYS A 224 18.27 -12.19 -0.19
CA LYS A 224 19.16 -11.83 -1.30
C LYS A 224 20.24 -12.89 -1.55
N MET A 225 20.86 -13.43 -0.50
CA MET A 225 21.86 -14.50 -0.62
C MET A 225 21.25 -15.79 -1.19
N ALA A 226 20.04 -16.16 -0.77
CA ALA A 226 19.32 -17.32 -1.28
C ALA A 226 19.00 -17.18 -2.79
N GLU A 227 18.57 -16.02 -3.24
CA GLU A 227 18.32 -15.71 -4.66
C GLU A 227 19.61 -15.85 -5.51
N VAL A 228 20.75 -15.38 -4.99
CA VAL A 228 22.06 -15.51 -5.67
C VAL A 228 22.47 -16.98 -5.81
N HIS A 229 22.22 -17.82 -4.80
CA HIS A 229 22.50 -19.25 -4.89
C HIS A 229 21.57 -19.99 -5.85
N GLN A 230 20.31 -19.56 -5.95
CA GLN A 230 19.33 -20.11 -6.88
C GLN A 230 19.66 -19.75 -8.34
N SER A 231 20.10 -18.52 -8.61
CA SER A 231 20.56 -18.07 -9.92
C SER A 231 21.83 -18.81 -10.39
N ARG A 232 22.71 -19.21 -9.47
CA ARG A 232 23.94 -19.96 -9.76
C ARG A 232 23.76 -21.49 -9.89
N GLY A 233 22.54 -22.01 -9.80
CA GLY A 233 22.25 -23.45 -9.95
C GLY A 233 22.83 -24.36 -8.85
N ASN A 234 23.30 -23.79 -7.74
CA ASN A 234 23.98 -24.54 -6.68
C ASN A 234 22.98 -25.11 -5.66
N LYS A 235 22.36 -26.26 -6.00
CA LYS A 235 21.32 -26.92 -5.20
C LYS A 235 21.81 -27.38 -3.81
N SER A 236 23.09 -27.73 -3.68
CA SER A 236 23.73 -28.17 -2.43
C SER A 236 23.83 -27.02 -1.42
N GLY A 237 24.17 -25.81 -1.88
CA GLY A 237 24.23 -24.62 -1.04
C GLY A 237 22.86 -24.16 -0.54
N LEU A 238 21.81 -24.32 -1.36
CA LEU A 238 20.44 -23.93 -1.00
C LEU A 238 19.84 -24.82 0.10
N ALA A 239 20.18 -26.12 0.09
CA ALA A 239 19.75 -27.07 1.12
C ALA A 239 20.39 -26.76 2.48
N LEU A 240 21.68 -26.44 2.51
CA LEU A 240 22.39 -26.00 3.71
C LEU A 240 21.86 -24.65 4.24
N PHE A 241 21.55 -23.71 3.34
CA PHE A 241 20.98 -22.40 3.70
C PHE A 241 19.61 -22.55 4.38
N ARG A 242 18.72 -23.40 3.85
CA ARG A 242 17.40 -23.65 4.45
C ARG A 242 17.47 -24.39 5.79
N PHE A 243 18.45 -25.27 5.96
CA PHE A 243 18.65 -26.00 7.22
C PHE A 243 19.07 -25.06 8.37
N ALA A 244 19.85 -24.02 8.07
CA ALA A 244 20.31 -23.04 9.06
C ALA A 244 19.23 -22.05 9.54
N HIS A 245 18.09 -21.94 8.85
CA HIS A 245 16.99 -21.02 9.21
C HIS A 245 15.95 -21.67 10.15
N VAL A 246 16.01 -22.98 10.37
CA VAL A 246 15.03 -23.75 11.17
C VAL A 246 15.57 -24.10 12.57
N LEU A 247 16.86 -23.84 12.83
CA LEU A 247 17.51 -23.96 14.14
C LEU A 247 17.66 -22.59 14.80
#